data_AF-A0A3C1ABE6-F1
#
_entry.id   AF-A0A3C1ABE6-F1
#
_cell.length_a   1.000
_cell.length_b   1.000
_cell.length_c   1.000
_cell.angle_alpha   90.00
_cell.angle_beta   90.00
_cell.angle_gamma   90.00
#
_symmetry.space_group_name_H-M   'P 1'
#
loop_
_entity.id
_entity.type
_entity.pdbx_description
1 polymer ?
#
loop_
_entity_poly.entity_id
_entity_poly.type
_entity_poly.pdbx_seq_one_letter_code
_entity_poly.pdbx_strand_id
1 'polypeptide(L)'
;MIDKIWFEMVDMKYGETYLTLYLELQRTLKKIFNILTLLLSVSGILGWKYFENYVWIAFILIAIMQLFILIKNEIIRSDKEIEDIASLRMMYTRYFNKLERLWTEFEYKKIDEEKSLEMFFQYKETDWEKIEELDCKLNIKEYNWLMNKADIKTNSYINKFHKHG
;
A
#
# COMPACT_ATOMS: atom_id res chain seq x y z
N MET A 1 13.39 20.31 -17.99
CA MET A 1 14.05 19.68 -16.81
C MET A 1 13.11 19.66 -15.61
N ILE A 2 12.47 20.79 -15.30
CA ILE A 2 11.35 20.89 -14.36
C ILE A 2 10.34 19.77 -14.59
N ASP A 3 9.98 19.52 -15.85
CA ASP A 3 9.04 18.45 -16.19
C ASP A 3 9.47 17.07 -15.69
N LYS A 4 10.77 16.75 -15.70
CA LYS A 4 11.27 15.45 -15.20
C LYS A 4 11.12 15.35 -13.68
N ILE A 5 11.55 16.36 -12.94
CA ILE A 5 11.40 16.42 -11.48
C ILE A 5 9.92 16.38 -11.11
N TRP A 6 9.10 17.09 -11.88
CA TRP A 6 7.65 17.14 -11.74
C TRP A 6 7.00 15.78 -11.97
N PHE A 7 7.28 15.12 -13.09
CA PHE A 7 6.72 13.81 -13.40
C PHE A 7 7.13 12.78 -12.35
N GLU A 8 8.39 12.77 -11.93
CA GLU A 8 8.88 11.90 -10.86
C GLU A 8 8.15 12.18 -9.55
N MET A 9 7.96 13.46 -9.19
CA MET A 9 7.24 13.85 -7.98
C MET A 9 5.77 13.38 -8.01
N VAL A 10 5.08 13.50 -9.14
CA VAL A 10 3.70 12.99 -9.32
C VAL A 10 3.66 11.47 -9.18
N ASP A 11 4.63 10.76 -9.77
CA ASP A 11 4.74 9.30 -9.67
C ASP A 11 5.00 8.84 -8.23
N MET A 12 5.90 9.51 -7.51
CA MET A 12 6.15 9.21 -6.10
C MET A 12 4.92 9.46 -5.22
N LYS A 13 4.15 10.50 -5.54
CA LYS A 13 2.90 10.79 -4.84
C LYS A 13 1.84 9.72 -5.12
N TYR A 14 1.80 9.23 -6.36
CA TYR A 14 0.95 8.12 -6.74
C TYR A 14 1.31 6.85 -5.97
N GLY A 15 2.60 6.47 -5.94
CA GLY A 15 3.08 5.33 -5.16
C GLY A 15 2.70 5.41 -3.68
N GLU A 16 2.96 6.55 -3.04
CA GLU A 16 2.57 6.80 -1.63
C GLU A 16 1.05 6.63 -1.39
N THR A 17 0.24 7.17 -2.30
CA THR A 17 -1.22 7.11 -2.23
C THR A 17 -1.73 5.69 -2.44
N TYR A 18 -1.17 4.97 -3.41
CA TYR A 18 -1.50 3.59 -3.69
C TYR A 18 -1.19 2.69 -2.49
N LEU A 19 0.02 2.79 -1.93
CA LEU A 19 0.44 2.01 -0.77
C LEU A 19 -0.43 2.31 0.45
N THR A 20 -0.85 3.56 0.64
CA THR A 20 -1.79 3.94 1.70
C THR A 20 -3.14 3.21 1.55
N LEU A 21 -3.72 3.22 0.35
CA LEU A 21 -4.98 2.53 0.08
C LEU A 21 -4.83 1.00 0.18
N TYR A 22 -3.69 0.45 -0.24
CA TYR A 22 -3.38 -0.97 -0.12
C TYR A 22 -3.29 -1.42 1.34
N LEU A 23 -2.62 -0.65 2.19
CA LEU A 23 -2.53 -0.92 3.63
C LEU A 23 -3.91 -0.86 4.30
N GLU A 24 -4.76 0.10 3.93
CA GLU A 24 -6.15 0.18 4.41
C GLU A 24 -6.96 -1.07 4.02
N LEU A 25 -6.81 -1.54 2.77
CA LEU A 25 -7.43 -2.77 2.30
C LEU A 25 -6.98 -3.98 3.12
N GLN A 26 -5.67 -4.18 3.27
CA GLN A 26 -5.10 -5.32 4.02
C GLN A 26 -5.58 -5.34 5.48
N ARG A 27 -5.61 -4.18 6.15
CA ARG A 27 -6.13 -4.05 7.52
C ARG A 27 -7.62 -4.38 7.61
N THR A 28 -8.40 -3.94 6.62
CA THR A 28 -9.84 -4.19 6.56
C THR A 28 -10.13 -5.68 6.34
N LEU A 29 -9.41 -6.32 5.40
CA LEU A 29 -9.50 -7.76 5.18
C LEU A 29 -9.13 -8.53 6.45
N LYS A 30 -8.02 -8.19 7.12
CA LYS A 30 -7.63 -8.83 8.38
C LYS A 30 -8.73 -8.74 9.43
N LYS A 31 -9.35 -7.57 9.59
CA LYS A 31 -10.47 -7.36 10.52
C LYS A 31 -11.68 -8.22 10.16
N ILE A 32 -12.08 -8.25 8.89
CA ILE A 32 -13.22 -9.06 8.41
C ILE A 32 -12.97 -10.54 8.66
N PHE A 33 -11.80 -11.06 8.29
CA PHE A 33 -11.45 -12.47 8.50
C PHE A 33 -11.44 -12.83 9.99
N ASN A 34 -10.91 -11.98 10.86
CA ASN A 34 -10.95 -12.23 12.30
C ASN A 34 -12.39 -12.26 12.85
N ILE A 35 -13.27 -11.37 12.38
CA ILE A 35 -14.70 -11.38 12.76
C ILE A 35 -15.37 -12.67 12.29
N LEU A 36 -15.13 -13.09 11.05
CA LEU A 36 -15.69 -14.34 10.49
C LEU A 36 -15.20 -15.57 11.26
N THR A 37 -13.90 -15.63 11.60
CA THR A 37 -13.36 -16.72 12.43
C THR A 37 -14.05 -16.76 13.79
N LEU A 38 -14.24 -15.62 14.46
CA LEU A 38 -14.94 -15.57 15.75
C LEU A 38 -16.38 -16.04 15.65
N LEU A 39 -17.13 -15.59 14.64
CA LEU A 39 -18.51 -16.03 14.40
C LEU A 39 -18.59 -17.54 14.17
N LEU A 40 -17.68 -18.09 13.36
CA LEU A 40 -17.60 -19.53 13.11
C LEU A 40 -17.26 -20.30 14.39
N SER A 41 -16.29 -19.85 15.17
CA SER A 41 -15.92 -20.50 16.45
C SER A 41 -17.09 -20.51 17.44
N VAL A 42 -17.79 -19.39 17.60
CA VAL A 42 -18.97 -19.30 18.47
C VAL A 42 -20.09 -20.21 17.97
N SER A 43 -20.32 -20.27 16.66
CA SER A 43 -21.35 -21.15 16.07
C SER A 43 -21.05 -22.64 16.32
N GLY A 44 -19.78 -23.05 16.30
CA GLY A 44 -19.37 -24.42 16.59
C GLY A 44 -19.65 -24.82 18.05
N ILE A 45 -19.39 -23.93 19.01
CA ILE A 45 -19.63 -24.18 20.44
C ILE A 45 -21.14 -24.27 20.72
N LEU A 46 -21.92 -23.32 20.22
CA LEU A 46 -23.37 -23.29 20.46
C LEU A 46 -24.09 -24.44 19.73
N GLY A 47 -23.58 -24.86 18.58
CA GLY A 47 -24.11 -25.96 17.79
C GLY A 47 -23.78 -27.35 18.33
N TRP A 48 -22.83 -27.47 19.28
CA TRP A 48 -22.33 -28.77 19.77
C TRP A 48 -23.43 -29.75 20.17
N LYS A 49 -24.44 -29.28 20.90
CA LYS A 49 -25.59 -30.10 21.35
C LYS A 49 -26.45 -30.65 20.19
N TYR A 50 -26.46 -29.98 19.04
CA TYR A 50 -27.21 -30.41 17.86
C TYR A 50 -26.38 -31.31 16.93
N PHE A 51 -25.04 -31.31 17.05
CA PHE A 51 -24.15 -32.07 16.18
C PHE A 51 -23.99 -33.55 16.56
N GLU A 52 -24.44 -33.98 17.75
CA GLU A 52 -24.38 -35.39 18.17
C GLU A 52 -25.08 -36.34 17.18
N ASN A 53 -26.22 -35.91 16.61
CA ASN A 53 -26.96 -36.71 15.63
C ASN A 53 -26.46 -36.54 14.18
N TYR A 54 -25.58 -35.56 13.93
CA TYR A 54 -25.15 -35.19 12.58
C TYR A 54 -23.64 -34.90 12.52
N VAL A 55 -22.83 -35.89 12.93
CA VAL A 55 -21.36 -35.81 12.97
C VAL A 55 -20.75 -35.38 11.63
N TRP A 56 -21.36 -35.75 10.50
CA TRP A 56 -20.93 -35.34 9.16
C TRP A 56 -20.96 -33.80 8.96
N ILE A 57 -21.89 -33.10 9.61
CA ILE A 57 -21.97 -31.63 9.54
C ILE A 57 -20.75 -31.00 10.22
N ALA A 58 -20.29 -31.57 11.34
CA ALA A 58 -19.08 -31.09 12.01
C ALA A 58 -17.83 -31.25 11.12
N PHE A 59 -17.69 -32.38 10.42
CA PHE A 59 -16.58 -32.60 9.47
C PHE A 59 -16.59 -31.60 8.30
N ILE A 60 -17.77 -31.30 7.74
CA ILE A 60 -17.92 -30.29 6.69
C ILE A 60 -17.53 -28.91 7.21
N LEU A 61 -17.95 -28.56 8.42
CA LEU A 61 -17.64 -27.26 9.04
C LEU A 61 -16.12 -27.10 9.28
N ILE A 62 -15.45 -28.18 9.72
CA ILE A 62 -13.98 -28.21 9.86
C ILE A 62 -13.29 -28.05 8.50
N ALA A 63 -13.77 -28.74 7.46
CA ALA A 63 -13.20 -28.63 6.12
C ALA A 63 -13.35 -27.21 5.56
N ILE A 64 -14.52 -26.57 5.74
CA ILE A 64 -14.76 -25.18 5.37
C ILE A 64 -13.81 -24.25 6.15
N MET A 65 -13.61 -24.48 7.45
CA MET A 65 -12.69 -23.68 8.26
C MET A 65 -11.25 -23.81 7.78
N GLN A 66 -10.79 -25.01 7.42
CA GLN A 66 -9.45 -25.21 6.87
C GLN A 66 -9.26 -24.48 5.54
N LEU A 67 -10.23 -24.59 4.63
CA LEU A 67 -10.21 -23.83 3.37
C LEU A 67 -10.16 -22.32 3.63
N PHE A 68 -10.94 -21.84 4.59
CA PHE A 68 -10.99 -20.43 4.95
C PHE A 68 -9.62 -19.92 5.46
N ILE A 69 -8.91 -20.72 6.26
CA ILE A 69 -7.56 -20.39 6.75
C ILE A 69 -6.53 -20.36 5.60
N LEU A 70 -6.61 -21.30 4.67
CA LEU A 70 -5.71 -21.32 3.50
C LEU A 70 -5.90 -20.07 2.62
N ILE A 71 -7.17 -19.74 2.31
CA ILE A 71 -7.51 -18.54 1.54
C ILE A 71 -7.03 -17.28 2.25
N LYS A 72 -7.17 -17.22 3.59
CA LYS A 72 -6.68 -16.09 4.39
C LYS A 72 -5.18 -15.85 4.18
N ASN A 73 -4.37 -16.90 4.22
CA ASN A 73 -2.92 -16.79 4.12
C ASN A 73 -2.44 -16.37 2.72
N GLU A 74 -3.19 -16.73 1.68
CA GLU A 74 -2.87 -16.32 0.30
C GLU A 74 -3.29 -14.87 -0.01
N ILE A 75 -4.37 -14.39 0.61
CA ILE A 75 -4.92 -13.05 0.34
C ILE A 75 -4.34 -11.99 1.28
N ILE A 76 -4.16 -12.33 2.56
CA ILE A 76 -3.76 -11.41 3.60
C ILE A 76 -2.27 -11.56 3.86
N ARG A 77 -1.56 -10.46 3.65
CA ARG A 77 -0.13 -10.36 3.96
C ARG A 77 0.10 -10.56 5.47
N SER A 78 1.23 -11.15 5.80
CA SER A 78 1.68 -11.26 7.18
C SER A 78 1.88 -9.88 7.82
N ASP A 79 1.86 -9.83 9.16
CA ASP A 79 2.07 -8.57 9.88
C ASP A 79 3.42 -7.92 9.56
N LYS A 80 4.45 -8.75 9.36
CA LYS A 80 5.77 -8.29 8.94
C LYS A 80 5.74 -7.66 7.55
N GLU A 81 5.11 -8.31 6.58
CA GLU A 81 4.99 -7.74 5.23
C GLU A 81 4.17 -6.45 5.22
N ILE A 82 3.12 -6.35 6.05
CA ILE A 82 2.34 -5.11 6.21
C ILE A 82 3.23 -3.99 6.79
N GLU A 83 4.08 -4.31 7.76
CA GLU A 83 5.05 -3.36 8.32
C GLU A 83 6.10 -2.94 7.29
N ASP A 84 6.62 -3.88 6.51
CA ASP A 84 7.58 -3.60 5.43
C ASP A 84 6.94 -2.69 4.34
N ILE A 85 5.69 -2.93 3.97
CA ILE A 85 4.93 -2.06 3.04
C ILE A 85 4.70 -0.67 3.65
N ALA A 86 4.45 -0.58 4.96
CA ALA A 86 4.32 0.70 5.65
C ALA A 86 5.66 1.45 5.67
N SER A 87 6.78 0.74 5.81
CA SER A 87 8.13 1.30 5.67
C SER A 87 8.38 1.82 4.25
N LEU A 88 8.05 1.03 3.23
CA LEU A 88 8.14 1.45 1.82
C LEU A 88 7.34 2.74 1.58
N ARG A 89 6.09 2.82 2.04
CA ARG A 89 5.28 4.04 1.95
C ARG A 89 5.98 5.25 2.57
N MET A 90 6.63 5.08 3.73
CA MET A 90 7.40 6.17 4.35
C MET A 90 8.59 6.59 3.49
N MET A 91 9.25 5.66 2.79
CA MET A 91 10.33 5.97 1.86
C MET A 91 9.82 6.79 0.68
N TYR A 92 8.71 6.39 0.05
CA TYR A 92 8.03 7.19 -0.98
C TYR A 92 7.71 8.61 -0.48
N THR A 93 7.17 8.73 0.73
CA THR A 93 6.85 10.04 1.33
C THR A 93 8.10 10.91 1.50
N ARG A 94 9.21 10.34 1.99
CA ARG A 94 10.47 11.07 2.21
C ARG A 94 11.08 11.53 0.88
N TYR A 95 11.08 10.66 -0.13
CA TYR A 95 11.60 11.00 -1.45
C TYR A 95 10.73 12.04 -2.14
N PHE A 96 9.39 11.90 -2.08
CA PHE A 96 8.45 12.93 -2.53
C PHE A 96 8.75 14.30 -1.89
N ASN A 97 8.91 14.37 -0.57
CA ASN A 97 9.21 15.63 0.12
C ASN A 97 10.54 16.26 -0.32
N LYS A 98 11.56 15.43 -0.63
CA LYS A 98 12.84 15.91 -1.16
C LYS A 98 12.66 16.51 -2.57
N LEU A 99 11.90 15.83 -3.43
CA LEU A 99 11.58 16.30 -4.78
C LEU A 99 10.74 17.59 -4.76
N GLU A 100 9.71 17.66 -3.90
CA GLU A 100 8.87 18.84 -3.73
C GLU A 100 9.69 20.05 -3.27
N ARG A 101 10.62 19.83 -2.32
CA ARG A 101 11.55 20.87 -1.88
C ARG A 101 12.48 21.32 -3.00
N LEU A 102 13.07 20.37 -3.74
CA LEU A 102 13.97 20.67 -4.87
C LEU A 102 13.25 21.48 -5.95
N TRP A 103 12.04 21.05 -6.32
CA TRP A 103 11.19 21.73 -7.29
C TRP A 103 10.86 23.16 -6.83
N THR A 104 10.49 23.31 -5.56
CA THR A 104 10.20 24.62 -4.97
C THR A 104 11.42 25.54 -4.94
N GLU A 105 12.59 25.05 -4.54
CA GLU A 105 13.83 25.83 -4.53
C GLU A 105 14.23 26.28 -5.93
N PHE A 106 14.00 25.45 -6.95
CA PHE A 106 14.22 25.79 -8.35
C PHE A 106 13.24 26.86 -8.86
N GLU A 107 11.93 26.70 -8.62
CA GLU A 107 10.89 27.66 -9.04
C GLU A 107 11.13 29.06 -8.44
N TYR A 108 11.56 29.13 -7.17
CA TYR A 108 11.92 30.39 -6.52
C TYR A 108 13.32 30.91 -6.88
N LYS A 109 13.99 30.31 -7.87
CA LYS A 109 15.34 30.69 -8.34
C LYS A 109 16.40 30.72 -7.23
N LYS A 110 16.25 29.87 -6.21
CA LYS A 110 17.23 29.73 -5.12
C LYS A 110 18.43 28.87 -5.52
N ILE A 111 18.23 28.00 -6.51
CA ILE A 111 19.25 27.12 -7.10
C ILE A 111 19.21 27.26 -8.62
N ASP A 112 20.35 27.01 -9.25
CA ASP A 112 20.47 26.97 -10.71
C ASP A 112 20.15 25.57 -11.25
N GLU A 113 20.11 25.48 -12.58
CA GLU A 113 19.75 24.26 -13.31
C GLU A 113 20.78 23.14 -13.09
N GLU A 114 22.06 23.45 -13.09
CA GLU A 114 23.15 22.48 -12.89
C GLU A 114 23.09 21.83 -11.51
N LYS A 115 22.96 22.65 -10.46
CA LYS A 115 22.83 22.18 -9.08
C LYS A 115 21.53 21.40 -8.85
N SER A 116 20.44 21.81 -9.49
CA SER A 116 19.17 21.09 -9.39
C SER A 116 19.27 19.67 -9.96
N LEU A 117 20.03 19.52 -11.06
CA LEU A 117 20.24 18.24 -11.73
C LEU A 117 21.17 17.32 -10.94
N GLU A 118 22.25 17.87 -10.39
CA GLU A 118 23.15 17.13 -9.48
C GLU A 118 22.37 16.58 -8.27
N MET A 119 21.58 17.42 -7.59
CA MET A 119 20.77 17.00 -6.45
C MET A 119 19.71 15.96 -6.83
N PHE A 120 19.08 16.10 -8.00
CA PHE A 120 18.10 15.14 -8.49
C PHE A 120 18.71 13.74 -8.68
N PHE A 121 19.86 13.64 -9.37
CA PHE A 121 20.54 12.37 -9.57
C PHE A 121 21.06 11.78 -8.26
N GLN A 122 21.55 12.62 -7.35
CA GLN A 122 21.93 12.18 -6.01
C GLN A 122 20.76 11.54 -5.25
N TYR A 123 19.56 12.14 -5.31
CA TYR A 123 18.37 11.57 -4.66
C TYR A 123 17.93 10.27 -5.35
N LYS A 124 18.08 10.19 -6.67
CA LYS A 124 17.74 8.98 -7.41
C LYS A 124 18.62 7.79 -7.02
N GLU A 125 19.93 7.99 -6.96
CA GLU A 125 20.86 6.93 -6.53
C GLU A 125 20.66 6.56 -5.04
N THR A 126 20.41 7.54 -4.18
CA THR A 126 20.40 7.28 -2.72
C THR A 126 19.06 6.83 -2.15
N ASP A 127 17.95 7.32 -2.70
CA ASP A 127 16.59 7.06 -2.21
C ASP A 127 15.80 6.16 -3.17
N TRP A 128 15.74 6.51 -4.46
CA TRP A 128 14.91 5.77 -5.44
C TRP A 128 15.36 4.33 -5.61
N GLU A 129 16.67 4.06 -5.73
CA GLU A 129 17.17 2.68 -5.84
C GLU A 129 16.73 1.79 -4.66
N LYS A 130 16.70 2.34 -3.44
CA LYS A 130 16.24 1.60 -2.26
C LYS A 130 14.74 1.38 -2.24
N ILE A 131 13.98 2.34 -2.79
CA ILE A 131 12.53 2.20 -2.96
C ILE A 131 12.25 1.08 -3.95
N GLU A 132 12.91 1.10 -5.11
CA GLU A 132 12.74 0.11 -6.18
C GLU A 132 13.15 -1.31 -5.73
N GLU A 133 14.28 -1.44 -5.03
CA GLU A 133 14.72 -2.72 -4.46
C GLU A 133 13.66 -3.31 -3.51
N LEU A 134 13.14 -2.49 -2.60
CA LEU A 134 12.17 -2.93 -1.61
C LEU A 134 10.80 -3.21 -2.24
N ASP A 135 10.37 -2.41 -3.21
CA ASP A 135 9.11 -2.61 -3.94
C ASP A 135 9.12 -3.92 -4.73
N CYS A 136 10.21 -4.18 -5.47
CA CYS A 136 10.41 -5.43 -6.19
C CYS A 136 10.39 -6.65 -5.26
N LYS A 137 11.03 -6.53 -4.09
CA LYS A 137 11.06 -7.59 -3.08
C LYS A 137 9.68 -7.86 -2.47
N LEU A 138 8.88 -6.82 -2.26
CA LEU A 138 7.56 -6.94 -1.67
C LEU A 138 6.52 -7.41 -2.68
N ASN A 139 6.77 -7.30 -3.99
CA ASN A 139 5.89 -7.79 -5.07
C ASN A 139 4.42 -7.42 -4.82
N ILE A 140 4.16 -6.13 -4.60
CA ILE A 140 2.86 -5.65 -4.15
C ILE A 140 1.82 -5.88 -5.24
N LYS A 141 0.71 -6.52 -4.89
CA LYS A 141 -0.31 -6.87 -5.87
C LYS A 141 -1.01 -5.62 -6.39
N GLU A 142 -1.08 -5.49 -7.70
CA GLU A 142 -1.79 -4.43 -8.40
C GLU A 142 -3.28 -4.75 -8.54
N TYR A 143 -4.12 -3.86 -8.02
CA TYR A 143 -5.56 -3.95 -8.19
C TYR A 143 -6.06 -2.73 -8.97
N ASN A 144 -6.62 -2.95 -10.17
CA ASN A 144 -7.09 -1.86 -11.06
C ASN A 144 -7.99 -0.83 -10.37
N TRP A 145 -8.89 -1.28 -9.49
CA TRP A 145 -9.79 -0.38 -8.77
C TRP A 145 -9.05 0.48 -7.71
N LEU A 146 -7.98 -0.05 -7.10
CA LEU A 146 -7.11 0.71 -6.20
C LEU A 146 -6.25 1.70 -6.97
N MET A 147 -5.70 1.29 -8.12
CA MET A 147 -4.91 2.14 -9.01
C MET A 147 -5.73 3.35 -9.46
N ASN A 148 -6.93 3.13 -9.99
CA ASN A 148 -7.84 4.21 -10.38
C ASN A 148 -8.16 5.16 -9.22
N LYS A 149 -8.35 4.61 -8.01
CA LYS A 149 -8.61 5.42 -6.81
C LYS A 149 -7.38 6.22 -6.38
N ALA A 150 -6.18 5.65 -6.52
CA ALA A 150 -4.92 6.33 -6.27
C ALA A 150 -4.72 7.47 -7.28
N ASP A 151 -4.94 7.23 -8.57
CA ASP A 151 -4.85 8.25 -9.62
C ASP A 151 -5.75 9.45 -9.35
N ILE A 152 -7.02 9.21 -9.02
CA ILE A 152 -7.98 10.28 -8.71
C ILE A 152 -7.49 11.11 -7.51
N LYS A 153 -7.02 10.44 -6.45
CA LYS A 153 -6.53 11.12 -5.24
C LYS A 153 -5.24 11.91 -5.49
N THR A 154 -4.29 11.33 -6.22
CA THR A 154 -3.03 11.99 -6.59
C THR A 154 -3.29 13.21 -7.45
N ASN A 155 -4.11 13.06 -8.50
CA ASN A 155 -4.49 14.19 -9.34
C ASN A 155 -5.22 15.28 -8.54
N SER A 156 -6.11 14.89 -7.61
CA SER A 156 -6.76 15.87 -6.73
C SER A 156 -5.77 16.60 -5.83
N TYR A 157 -4.72 15.93 -5.33
CA TYR A 157 -3.68 16.55 -4.51
C TYR A 157 -2.85 17.54 -5.34
N ILE A 158 -2.32 17.08 -6.48
CA ILE A 158 -1.48 17.89 -7.37
C ILE A 158 -2.23 19.13 -7.86
N ASN A 159 -3.49 18.95 -8.28
CA ASN A 159 -4.34 20.05 -8.72
C ASN A 159 -4.64 21.08 -7.61
N LYS A 160 -4.59 20.68 -6.34
CA LYS A 160 -4.85 21.56 -5.21
C LYS A 160 -3.63 22.40 -4.82
N PHE A 161 -2.44 21.82 -4.87
CA PHE A 161 -1.23 22.46 -4.32
C PHE A 161 -0.35 23.14 -5.37
N HIS A 162 -0.45 22.74 -6.64
CA HIS A 162 0.49 23.20 -7.67
C HIS A 162 -0.19 23.77 -8.92
N LYS A 163 -1.52 23.77 -9.00
CA LYS A 163 -2.26 24.31 -10.17
C LYS A 163 -2.46 25.82 -10.13
N HIS A 164 -1.58 26.55 -9.45
CA HIS A 164 -1.46 28.00 -9.51
C HIS A 164 -0.19 28.38 -10.26
N GLY A 165 -0.20 28.10 -11.57
CA GLY A 165 0.71 28.62 -12.58
C GLY A 165 -0.11 29.06 -13.78
#